data_AF-A0A9W9CMB0-F1
#
_entry.id   AF-A0A9W9CMB0-F1
#
_cell.length_a   1.000
_cell.length_b   1.000
_cell.length_c   1.000
_cell.angle_alpha   90.00
_cell.angle_beta   90.00
_cell.angle_gamma   90.00
#
_symmetry.space_group_name_H-M   'P 1'
#
loop_
_entity.id
_entity.type
_entity.pdbx_description
1 polymer ?
#
loop_
_entity_poly.entity_id
_entity_poly.type
_entity_poly.pdbx_seq_one_letter_code
_entity_poly.pdbx_strand_id
1 'polypeptide(L)'
;MGAAIEGLCLTDSTVQDPVASYTTFYHNVSSSENATANANDTLGVLNWILTIGGGLNVSSGMSFSQQPGSNLADLIFSPGFDTDNRPVAFESCGHMYVPVYQDDTVTPPGSYGPPRKLMNWFICLTRFAYLYESLVFKIGVTGEPQNPTCVAVDVERVWV
;
A
#
# COMPACT_ATOMS: atom_id res chain seq x y z
N MET A 1 -12.47 23.28 -0.75
CA MET A 1 -11.33 22.84 -1.58
C MET A 1 -10.67 21.69 -0.84
N GLY A 2 -11.08 20.47 -1.15
CA GLY A 2 -10.56 19.25 -0.53
C GLY A 2 -9.69 18.55 -1.56
N ALA A 3 -8.41 18.35 -1.24
CA ALA A 3 -7.59 17.49 -2.06
C ALA A 3 -8.15 16.07 -1.93
N ALA A 4 -8.63 15.50 -3.04
CA ALA A 4 -9.02 14.10 -3.16
C ALA A 4 -7.75 13.24 -3.22
N ILE A 5 -6.95 13.34 -2.17
CA ILE A 5 -5.70 12.63 -1.97
C ILE A 5 -5.88 11.97 -0.61
N GLU A 6 -6.07 10.66 -0.63
CA GLU A 6 -6.34 9.90 0.58
C GLU A 6 -5.13 9.06 0.97
N GLY A 7 -4.76 9.09 2.25
CA GLY A 7 -3.87 8.12 2.85
C GLY A 7 -4.66 7.03 3.54
N LEU A 8 -4.01 5.88 3.79
CA LEU A 8 -4.57 4.84 4.67
C LEU A 8 -4.41 5.28 6.12
N CYS A 9 -5.43 5.99 6.62
CA CYS A 9 -5.47 6.47 8.00
C CYS A 9 -5.85 5.35 8.97
N LEU A 10 -5.33 5.43 10.21
CA LEU A 10 -5.79 4.57 11.28
C LEU A 10 -7.24 4.92 11.66
N THR A 11 -8.05 3.89 11.90
CA THR A 11 -9.44 4.03 12.37
C THR A 11 -9.60 3.27 13.68
N ASP A 12 -10.59 3.64 14.50
CA ASP A 12 -10.96 2.86 15.69
C ASP A 12 -11.76 1.58 15.36
N SER A 13 -12.02 1.31 14.07
CA SER A 13 -12.70 0.10 13.59
C SER A 13 -11.81 -1.14 13.67
N THR A 14 -12.42 -2.25 14.00
CA THR A 14 -11.84 -3.59 14.05
C THR A 14 -12.33 -4.45 12.88
N VAL A 15 -11.69 -5.60 12.65
CA VAL A 15 -12.12 -6.55 11.61
C VAL A 15 -13.48 -7.20 11.90
N GLN A 16 -14.01 -7.06 13.12
CA GLN A 16 -15.34 -7.53 13.52
C GLN A 16 -16.42 -6.48 13.25
N ASP A 17 -16.04 -5.22 13.03
CA ASP A 17 -17.01 -4.15 12.77
C ASP A 17 -17.58 -4.27 11.34
N PRO A 18 -18.81 -3.78 11.10
CA PRO A 18 -19.39 -3.77 9.77
C PRO A 18 -18.50 -3.01 8.77
N VAL A 19 -18.34 -3.57 7.57
CA VAL A 19 -17.58 -2.92 6.51
C VAL A 19 -18.15 -1.55 6.16
N ALA A 20 -17.27 -0.55 6.08
CA ALA A 20 -17.59 0.78 5.62
C ALA A 20 -16.84 1.09 4.31
N SER A 21 -17.31 2.11 3.58
CA SER A 21 -16.67 2.51 2.32
C SER A 21 -15.23 2.97 2.52
N TYR A 22 -14.91 3.60 3.66
CA TYR A 22 -13.56 4.10 3.98
C TYR A 22 -12.62 3.01 4.54
N THR A 23 -13.13 1.81 4.82
CA THR A 23 -12.34 0.65 5.30
C THR A 23 -12.22 -0.46 4.25
N THR A 24 -12.83 -0.27 3.07
CA THR A 24 -12.89 -1.29 2.01
C THR A 24 -12.06 -0.87 0.81
N PHE A 25 -11.09 -1.70 0.45
CA PHE A 25 -10.20 -1.49 -0.70
C PHE A 25 -10.28 -2.67 -1.66
N TYR A 26 -10.10 -2.40 -2.95
CA TYR A 26 -10.12 -3.40 -4.01
C TYR A 26 -8.70 -3.68 -4.48
N HIS A 27 -8.32 -4.96 -4.57
CA HIS A 27 -7.06 -5.37 -5.17
C HIS A 27 -7.31 -5.69 -6.65
N ASN A 28 -6.99 -4.74 -7.52
CA ASN A 28 -7.20 -4.84 -8.95
C ASN A 28 -6.03 -5.55 -9.61
N VAL A 29 -6.24 -6.80 -10.02
CA VAL A 29 -5.27 -7.64 -10.73
C VAL A 29 -5.63 -7.75 -12.21
N SER A 30 -4.63 -8.02 -13.05
CA SER A 30 -4.89 -8.24 -14.48
C SER A 30 -5.72 -9.52 -14.68
N SER A 31 -6.60 -9.52 -15.68
CA SER A 31 -7.45 -10.69 -15.98
C SER A 31 -6.64 -11.92 -16.40
N SER A 32 -5.44 -11.72 -16.96
CA SER A 32 -4.49 -12.78 -17.31
C SER A 32 -3.79 -13.40 -16.11
N GLU A 33 -3.70 -12.69 -14.98
CA GLU A 33 -3.01 -13.15 -13.76
C GLU A 33 -3.99 -13.54 -12.63
N ASN A 34 -5.31 -13.42 -12.86
CA ASN A 34 -6.36 -13.87 -11.94
C ASN A 34 -6.56 -15.39 -11.95
N ALA A 35 -5.46 -16.14 -12.14
CA ALA A 35 -5.47 -17.60 -12.26
C ALA A 35 -5.36 -18.32 -10.90
N THR A 36 -5.00 -17.60 -9.84
CA THR A 36 -4.88 -18.15 -8.49
C THR A 36 -6.15 -17.88 -7.69
N ALA A 37 -6.56 -18.85 -6.88
CA ALA A 37 -7.62 -18.63 -5.90
C ALA A 37 -7.25 -17.37 -5.09
N ASN A 38 -8.22 -16.48 -4.90
CA ASN A 38 -8.05 -15.26 -4.11
C ASN A 38 -7.01 -14.25 -4.67
N ALA A 39 -6.49 -14.45 -5.89
CA ALA A 39 -5.39 -13.67 -6.45
C ALA A 39 -4.13 -13.68 -5.54
N ASN A 40 -3.88 -14.80 -4.86
CA ASN A 40 -2.71 -14.99 -4.02
C ASN A 40 -1.43 -14.89 -4.86
N ASP A 41 -0.43 -14.19 -4.31
CA ASP A 41 0.86 -13.87 -4.92
C ASP A 41 0.74 -13.20 -6.31
N THR A 42 -0.43 -12.63 -6.63
CA THR A 42 -0.69 -11.89 -7.87
C THR A 42 -0.46 -10.41 -7.65
N LEU A 43 0.27 -9.77 -8.55
CA LEU A 43 0.48 -8.32 -8.49
C LEU A 43 -0.77 -7.57 -8.93
N GLY A 44 -1.15 -6.58 -8.13
CA GLY A 44 -2.31 -5.75 -8.39
C GLY A 44 -2.21 -4.40 -7.70
N VAL A 45 -2.94 -3.44 -8.22
CA VAL A 45 -2.98 -2.09 -7.65
C VAL A 45 -4.13 -2.04 -6.65
N LEU A 46 -3.86 -1.53 -5.44
CA LEU A 46 -4.93 -1.22 -4.51
C LEU A 46 -5.73 -0.03 -5.02
N ASN A 47 -7.04 -0.15 -4.94
CA ASN A 47 -7.98 0.84 -5.44
C ASN A 47 -9.03 1.14 -4.39
N TRP A 48 -9.40 2.41 -4.31
CA TRP A 48 -10.47 2.88 -3.46
C TRP A 48 -11.52 3.61 -4.31
N ILE A 49 -12.79 3.49 -3.94
CA ILE A 49 -13.88 4.15 -4.66
C ILE A 49 -14.29 5.41 -3.90
N LEU A 50 -13.88 6.56 -4.43
CA LEU A 50 -14.25 7.87 -3.91
C LEU A 50 -15.64 8.25 -4.44
N THR A 51 -16.61 8.44 -3.55
CA THR A 51 -17.92 8.99 -3.90
C THR A 51 -17.90 10.52 -3.80
N ILE A 52 -18.04 11.20 -4.93
CA ILE A 52 -18.09 12.67 -5.02
C ILE A 52 -19.54 13.19 -5.11
N GLY A 53 -19.68 14.51 -5.08
CA GLY A 53 -20.99 15.19 -5.11
C GLY A 53 -21.90 14.66 -6.23
N GLY A 54 -23.18 14.45 -5.89
CA GLY A 54 -24.15 13.84 -6.81
C GLY A 54 -24.14 12.30 -6.84
N GLY A 55 -23.35 11.64 -5.98
CA GLY A 55 -23.30 10.18 -5.87
C GLY A 55 -22.45 9.51 -6.96
N LEU A 56 -21.61 10.29 -7.65
CA LEU A 56 -20.71 9.76 -8.67
C LEU A 56 -19.54 9.04 -8.00
N ASN A 57 -19.32 7.78 -8.39
CA ASN A 57 -18.20 6.98 -7.92
C ASN A 57 -17.01 7.14 -8.87
N VAL A 58 -15.86 7.50 -8.30
CA VAL A 58 -14.59 7.67 -9.02
C VAL A 58 -13.58 6.70 -8.44
N SER A 59 -12.86 6.02 -9.33
CA SER A 59 -11.82 5.08 -8.93
C SER A 59 -10.51 5.83 -8.63
N SER A 60 -9.95 5.57 -7.46
CA SER A 60 -8.69 6.13 -6.99
C SER A 60 -7.65 5.02 -6.83
N GLY A 61 -6.57 5.07 -7.61
CA GLY A 61 -5.48 4.11 -7.57
C GLY A 61 -4.42 4.48 -6.52
N MET A 62 -3.82 3.47 -5.89
CA MET A 62 -2.72 3.67 -4.94
C MET A 62 -1.38 3.85 -5.66
N SER A 63 -0.67 4.91 -5.29
CA SER A 63 0.73 5.16 -5.65
C SER A 63 1.59 5.37 -4.39
N PHE A 64 2.91 5.27 -4.56
CA PHE A 64 3.88 5.57 -3.51
C PHE A 64 4.42 6.98 -3.71
N SER A 65 4.21 7.86 -2.72
CA SER A 65 4.84 9.18 -2.67
C SER A 65 6.13 9.10 -1.88
N GLN A 66 7.26 9.37 -2.54
CA GLN A 66 8.59 9.28 -1.94
C GLN A 66 9.22 10.67 -1.86
N GLN A 67 9.92 10.94 -0.76
CA GLN A 67 10.73 12.15 -0.60
C GLN A 67 12.21 11.77 -0.56
N PRO A 68 13.10 12.38 -1.38
CA PRO A 68 14.51 11.99 -1.45
C PRO A 68 15.27 12.04 -0.11
N GLY A 69 14.79 12.84 0.86
CA GLY A 69 15.36 12.94 2.21
C GLY A 69 14.80 11.95 3.23
N SER A 70 13.93 11.02 2.81
CA SER A 70 13.25 10.04 3.67
C SER A 70 13.47 8.62 3.14
N ASN A 71 13.52 7.64 4.03
CA ASN A 71 13.43 6.22 3.66
C ASN A 71 12.01 5.65 3.78
N LEU A 72 11.00 6.51 3.72
CA LEU A 72 9.58 6.15 3.76
C LEU A 72 8.89 6.54 2.45
N ALA A 73 7.93 5.72 2.06
CA ALA A 73 6.98 6.01 1.00
C ALA A 73 5.57 6.08 1.58
N ASP A 74 4.89 7.22 1.41
CA ASP A 74 3.48 7.37 1.77
C ASP A 74 2.60 6.67 0.74
N LEU A 75 1.55 6.00 1.19
CA LEU A 75 0.56 5.37 0.31
C LEU A 75 -0.53 6.38 0.02
N ILE A 76 -0.62 6.81 -1.24
CA ILE A 76 -1.52 7.86 -1.67
C ILE A 76 -2.51 7.30 -2.68
N PHE A 77 -3.79 7.54 -2.46
CA PHE A 77 -4.86 7.26 -3.39
C PHE A 77 -5.26 8.56 -4.08
N SER A 78 -5.34 8.54 -5.41
CA SER A 78 -5.74 9.71 -6.20
C SER A 78 -6.69 9.31 -7.33
N PRO A 79 -7.73 10.12 -7.63
CA PRO A 79 -8.62 9.86 -8.76
C PRO A 79 -7.90 9.86 -10.11
N GLY A 80 -8.19 8.85 -10.93
CA GLY A 80 -7.72 8.78 -12.32
C GLY A 80 -6.57 7.81 -12.56
N PHE A 81 -6.00 7.88 -13.76
CA PHE A 81 -4.86 7.05 -14.15
C PHE A 81 -3.56 7.72 -13.74
N ASP A 82 -3.06 7.38 -12.56
CA ASP A 82 -1.70 7.72 -12.16
C ASP A 82 -0.71 6.75 -12.83
N THR A 83 0.32 7.28 -13.47
CA THR A 83 1.37 6.46 -14.10
C THR A 83 2.30 5.82 -13.09
N ASP A 84 2.25 6.26 -11.83
CA ASP A 84 3.11 5.79 -10.74
C ASP A 84 2.40 4.81 -9.78
N ASN A 85 1.30 4.19 -10.21
CA ASN A 85 0.65 3.13 -9.45
C ASN A 85 1.64 1.99 -9.16
N ARG A 86 1.87 1.70 -7.88
CA ARG A 86 2.78 0.63 -7.45
C ARG A 86 1.97 -0.60 -7.06
N PRO A 87 2.14 -1.73 -7.77
CA PRO A 87 1.41 -2.94 -7.44
C PRO A 87 1.96 -3.57 -6.16
N VAL A 88 1.06 -4.16 -5.39
CA VAL A 88 1.31 -5.00 -4.23
C VAL A 88 0.75 -6.40 -4.49
N ALA A 89 1.19 -7.37 -3.71
CA ALA A 89 0.64 -8.72 -3.71
C ALA A 89 0.32 -9.16 -2.28
N PHE A 90 -0.49 -10.20 -2.17
CA PHE A 90 -0.87 -10.79 -0.89
C PHE A 90 -0.45 -12.25 -0.87
N GLU A 91 0.21 -12.67 0.21
CA GLU A 91 0.52 -14.07 0.42
C GLU A 91 -0.75 -14.89 0.65
N SER A 92 -0.63 -16.22 0.59
CA SER A 92 -1.76 -17.12 0.88
C SER A 92 -2.39 -16.95 2.27
N CYS A 93 -1.62 -16.47 3.26
CA CYS A 93 -2.11 -16.11 4.60
C CYS A 93 -2.78 -14.73 4.65
N GLY A 94 -2.78 -13.97 3.56
CA GLY A 94 -3.40 -12.65 3.45
C GLY A 94 -2.47 -11.48 3.76
N HIS A 95 -1.17 -11.70 4.00
CA HIS A 95 -0.20 -10.63 4.28
C HIS A 95 0.25 -9.91 3.02
N MET A 96 0.10 -8.57 3.03
CA MET A 96 0.50 -7.72 1.93
C MET A 96 2.02 -7.60 1.84
N TYR A 97 2.58 -7.63 0.64
CA TYR A 97 4.00 -7.40 0.40
C TYR A 97 4.26 -6.69 -0.93
N VAL A 98 5.46 -6.12 -1.05
CA VAL A 98 6.03 -5.60 -2.30
C VAL A 98 7.16 -6.54 -2.74
N PRO A 99 7.12 -7.11 -3.96
CA PRO A 99 8.23 -7.93 -4.45
C PRO A 99 9.44 -7.07 -4.80
N VAL A 100 10.61 -7.49 -4.34
CA VAL A 100 11.90 -6.86 -4.64
C VAL A 100 12.79 -7.85 -5.39
N TYR A 101 13.33 -7.40 -6.52
CA TYR A 101 14.09 -8.25 -7.45
C TYR A 101 15.60 -8.02 -7.36
N GLN A 102 16.04 -6.83 -6.98
CA GLN A 102 17.46 -6.47 -6.90
C GLN A 102 17.96 -6.59 -5.46
N ASP A 103 19.14 -7.18 -5.28
CA ASP A 103 19.85 -7.20 -4.00
C ASP A 103 21.06 -6.29 -4.07
N ASP A 104 20.90 -5.06 -3.56
CA ASP A 104 21.95 -4.06 -3.43
C ASP A 104 22.59 -4.05 -2.02
N THR A 105 22.28 -5.04 -1.18
CA THR A 105 22.86 -5.19 0.16
C THR A 105 24.22 -5.89 0.17
N VAL A 106 24.65 -6.41 -0.98
CA VAL A 106 25.88 -7.17 -1.19
C VAL A 106 26.75 -6.55 -2.29
N THR A 107 28.02 -6.97 -2.39
CA THR A 107 28.96 -6.53 -3.44
C THR A 107 29.53 -7.74 -4.18
N PRO A 108 29.37 -7.82 -5.52
CA PRO A 108 28.60 -6.91 -6.38
C PRO A 108 27.08 -7.03 -6.13
N PRO A 109 26.27 -6.02 -6.49
CA PRO A 109 24.81 -6.14 -6.44
C PRO A 109 24.31 -7.35 -7.24
N GLY A 110 23.37 -8.08 -6.65
CA GLY A 110 22.79 -9.30 -7.22
C GLY A 110 21.30 -9.14 -7.56
N SER A 111 20.66 -10.29 -7.78
CA SER A 111 19.20 -10.37 -7.94
C SER A 111 18.64 -11.46 -7.03
N TYR A 112 17.47 -11.21 -6.46
CA TYR A 112 16.72 -12.20 -5.71
C TYR A 112 16.05 -13.18 -6.67
N GLY A 113 16.32 -14.48 -6.49
CA GLY A 113 15.65 -15.56 -7.21
C GLY A 113 15.20 -16.65 -6.22
N PRO A 114 13.91 -16.74 -5.84
CA PRO A 114 12.77 -15.91 -6.26
C PRO A 114 12.80 -14.47 -5.71
N PRO A 115 11.94 -13.55 -6.19
CA PRO A 115 11.85 -12.19 -5.67
C PRO A 115 11.58 -12.19 -4.15
N ARG A 116 12.23 -11.29 -3.43
CA ARG A 116 12.03 -11.15 -1.99
C ARG A 116 10.70 -10.47 -1.73
N LYS A 117 9.87 -11.08 -0.89
CA LYS A 117 8.60 -10.49 -0.42
C LYS A 117 8.89 -9.53 0.73
N LEU A 118 8.78 -8.22 0.50
CA LEU A 118 9.09 -7.21 1.51
C LEU A 118 7.80 -6.70 2.16
N MET A 119 7.67 -6.91 3.46
CA MET A 119 6.49 -6.55 4.29
C MET A 119 6.82 -5.38 5.22
N ASN A 120 7.54 -4.37 4.70
CA ASN A 120 8.03 -3.25 5.48
C ASN A 120 6.94 -2.21 5.74
N TRP A 121 5.83 -2.62 6.35
CA TRP A 121 4.70 -1.74 6.63
C TRP A 121 4.80 -1.14 8.03
N PHE A 122 4.54 0.16 8.12
CA PHE A 122 4.59 0.90 9.37
C PHE A 122 3.42 1.88 9.43
N ILE A 123 2.87 2.10 10.63
CA ILE A 123 2.05 3.28 10.91
C ILE A 123 2.99 4.35 11.46
N CYS A 124 2.99 5.52 10.83
CA CYS A 124 3.81 6.64 11.27
C CYS A 124 2.98 7.92 11.28
N LEU A 125 3.38 8.88 12.10
CA LEU A 125 2.89 10.25 12.01
C LEU A 125 3.57 10.94 10.82
N THR A 126 2.82 11.19 9.75
CA THR A 126 3.32 11.74 8.48
C THR A 126 2.75 13.13 8.23
N ARG A 127 3.39 13.87 7.30
CA ARG A 127 2.93 15.18 6.86
C ARG A 127 3.00 15.26 5.34
N PHE A 128 1.85 15.04 4.70
CA PHE A 128 1.68 15.32 3.27
C PHE A 128 1.07 16.72 3.07
N ALA A 129 -0.25 16.85 3.23
CA ALA A 129 -0.95 18.15 3.24
C ALA A 129 -1.23 18.67 4.68
N TYR A 130 -1.36 17.74 5.63
CA TYR A 130 -1.58 17.97 7.05
C TYR A 130 -0.91 16.83 7.84
N LEU A 131 -0.92 16.93 9.17
CA LEU A 131 -0.34 15.93 10.05
C LEU A 131 -1.38 14.85 10.36
N TYR A 132 -1.07 13.58 10.11
CA TYR A 132 -1.95 12.45 10.42
C TYR A 132 -1.13 11.15 10.55
N GLU A 133 -1.71 10.14 11.19
CA GLU A 133 -1.13 8.79 11.21
C GLU A 133 -1.57 8.05 9.95
N SER A 134 -0.60 7.48 9.24
CA SER A 134 -0.87 6.74 8.01
C SER A 134 0.00 5.51 7.86
N LEU A 135 -0.52 4.53 7.13
CA LEU A 135 0.27 3.42 6.63
C LEU A 135 1.31 3.93 5.62
N VAL A 136 2.56 3.57 5.86
CA VAL A 136 3.69 3.86 4.98
C VAL A 136 4.49 2.58 4.71
N PHE A 137 5.26 2.60 3.64
CA PHE A 137 6.21 1.55 3.32
C PHE A 137 7.64 2.02 3.59
N LYS A 138 8.43 1.28 4.37
CA LYS A 138 9.85 1.57 4.57
C LYS A 138 10.65 1.04 3.37
N ILE A 139 11.28 1.98 2.68
CA ILE A 139 12.14 1.74 1.52
C ILE A 139 13.45 1.09 1.99
N GLY A 140 13.88 0.06 1.26
CA GLY A 140 15.13 -0.64 1.51
C GLY A 140 14.97 -1.89 2.36
N VAL A 141 15.80 -2.89 2.08
CA VAL A 141 15.73 -4.22 2.71
C VAL A 141 16.25 -4.21 4.15
N THR A 142 17.21 -3.34 4.45
CA THR A 142 17.86 -3.22 5.77
C THR A 142 17.55 -1.86 6.40
N GLY A 143 17.97 -1.68 7.66
CA GLY A 143 17.81 -0.45 8.42
C GLY A 143 16.39 -0.18 8.91
N GLU A 144 16.28 0.81 9.80
CA GLU A 144 15.03 1.22 10.44
C GLU A 144 14.43 2.47 9.77
N PRO A 145 13.11 2.71 9.90
CA PRO A 145 12.51 3.99 9.56
C PRO A 145 13.24 5.18 10.17
N GLN A 146 13.49 6.23 9.38
CA GLN A 146 14.07 7.49 9.88
C GLN A 146 13.09 8.29 10.75
N ASN A 147 11.78 8.09 10.55
CA ASN A 147 10.76 8.73 11.36
C ASN A 147 10.57 7.94 12.67
N PRO A 148 10.87 8.55 13.84
CA PRO A 148 10.85 7.85 15.13
C PRO A 148 9.43 7.51 15.63
N THR A 149 8.39 8.01 14.96
CA THR A 149 7.00 7.69 15.31
C THR A 149 6.53 6.38 14.71
N CYS A 150 7.32 5.77 13.82
CA CYS A 150 6.93 4.58 13.10
C CYS A 150 6.83 3.35 14.00
N VAL A 151 5.70 2.64 13.90
CA VAL A 151 5.45 1.36 14.54
C VAL A 151 5.20 0.32 13.46
N ALA A 152 5.94 -0.80 13.51
CA ALA A 152 5.79 -1.90 12.56
C ALA A 152 4.40 -2.52 12.68
N VAL A 153 3.79 -2.84 11.54
CA VAL A 153 2.47 -3.48 11.47
C VAL A 153 2.44 -4.53 10.36
N ASP A 154 1.55 -5.50 10.51
CA ASP A 154 1.17 -6.38 9.42
C ASP A 154 -0.08 -5.84 8.74
N VAL A 155 -0.12 -5.93 7.40
CA VAL A 155 -1.30 -5.53 6.61
C VAL A 155 -1.94 -6.78 6.07
N GLU A 156 -3.14 -7.07 6.58
CA GLU A 156 -3.86 -8.29 6.26
C GLU A 156 -5.08 -8.02 5.39
N ARG A 157 -5.31 -8.89 4.41
CA ARG A 157 -6.56 -8.93 3.66
C ARG A 157 -7.57 -9.82 4.36
N VAL A 158 -8.70 -9.24 4.76
CA VAL A 158 -9.86 -9.98 5.29
C VAL A 158 -10.89 -10.17 4.17
N TRP A 159 -11.38 -11.41 4.05
CA TRP A 159 -12.39 -11.79 3.05
C TRP A 159 -13.79 -11.46 3.58
N VAL A 160 -14.57 -10.75 2.77
CA VAL A 160 -15.98 -10.41 3.04
C VAL A 160 -16.88 -11.02 1.97
#